data_AF-A0A6J7MI29-F1
#
_entry.id   AF-A0A6J7MI29-F1
#
_cell.length_a   1.000
_cell.length_b   1.000
_cell.length_c   1.000
_cell.angle_alpha   90.00
_cell.angle_beta   90.00
_cell.angle_gamma   90.00
#
_symmetry.space_group_name_H-M   'P 1'
#
loop_
_entity.id
_entity.type
_entity.pdbx_description
1 polymer ?
#
loop_
_entity_poly.entity_id
_entity_poly.type
_entity_poly.pdbx_seq_one_letter_code
_entity_poly.pdbx_strand_id
1 'polypeptide(L)'
;MTTNFDRTPALDLVKTVTSAGPYELDDTVTYSLVATNTGNVTLKKVLITESTGATVGTCDPEGGGEAADDTGVTLKPGAKLTCTASYKILQKDVDAGFHKNTATADSEQTEDISDDETVPVAQDPALEITKAVADSPTPPSDGYRLGETVTYLITVNNTGTVTLTGVRVTDAGVGAVLGDCTPTLPATLAPTAKLTCAATHVVTQADVDAGTYTNVATADSDQTTPDTDNETVPMVQDPALNIVKTVTSTGPYALGDAITFSIVAKNTGTTTLTEVTVTEQNADAALEGCSPEPPASLAPGEKITCTATHLVTQADFDAGEYRNVAVADSKETDPTEDDEVVPTPNPAVDLAITKSVVGTLAAGQRGSYQLLVRNNGPATATSIVVTDAVPTALSLVSAAGTDWECTISGNSLRCVATVELAAGAALPPVSVVVDVPSTATGSITNTGFVSGIQPDTDPSNNQDSVTSTLAAVAGIVEFAPVITTVPVVVPVQPEVRGATATRQSLPLTGGDLALGVLGALLLAAGMVTYFAARRRNRVRV
;
A
#
# COMPACT_ATOMS: atom_id res chain seq x y z
N MET A 1 99.58 64.82 40.76
CA MET A 1 98.42 63.92 40.88
C MET A 1 98.22 63.25 39.54
N THR A 2 98.29 61.93 39.48
CA THR A 2 97.75 61.16 38.34
C THR A 2 96.26 60.98 38.58
N THR A 3 95.42 61.74 37.88
CA THR A 3 93.98 61.46 37.84
C THR A 3 93.79 60.17 37.06
N ASN A 4 93.59 59.06 37.78
CA ASN A 4 93.16 57.81 37.17
C ASN A 4 91.73 58.04 36.68
N PHE A 5 91.56 58.21 35.37
CA PHE A 5 90.22 58.20 34.78
C PHE A 5 89.76 56.75 34.78
N ASP A 6 88.76 56.44 35.59
CA ASP A 6 88.23 55.08 35.68
C ASP A 6 87.68 54.66 34.31
N ARG A 7 88.25 53.59 33.77
CA ARG A 7 87.98 53.13 32.40
C ARG A 7 86.71 52.29 32.41
N THR A 8 85.65 52.85 31.85
CA THR A 8 84.34 52.20 31.69
C THR A 8 84.08 52.00 30.20
N PRO A 9 84.57 50.92 29.58
CA PRO A 9 84.10 50.50 28.27
C PRO A 9 82.63 50.09 28.39
N ALA A 10 81.82 50.48 27.41
CA ALA A 10 80.42 50.05 27.29
C ALA A 10 80.02 50.10 25.82
N LEU A 11 79.32 49.05 25.39
CA LEU A 11 78.78 48.86 24.06
C LEU A 11 77.26 48.74 24.21
N ASP A 12 76.55 49.43 23.34
CA ASP A 12 75.09 49.38 23.22
C ASP A 12 74.75 48.89 21.80
N LEU A 13 73.69 48.11 21.64
CA LEU A 13 73.21 47.65 20.34
C LEU A 13 71.70 47.87 20.28
N VAL A 14 71.26 48.59 19.25
CA VAL A 14 69.84 48.78 18.94
C VAL A 14 69.55 48.15 17.59
N LYS A 15 68.68 47.14 17.58
CA LYS A 15 68.04 46.54 16.41
C LYS A 15 66.73 47.26 16.15
N THR A 16 66.39 47.49 14.88
CA THR A 16 65.09 48.02 14.47
C THR A 16 64.66 47.42 13.14
N VAL A 17 63.38 47.07 13.00
CA VAL A 17 62.78 46.74 11.69
C VAL A 17 62.62 48.03 10.86
N THR A 18 63.05 48.01 9.59
CA THR A 18 63.00 49.16 8.69
C THR A 18 62.08 48.97 7.48
N SER A 19 61.71 47.74 7.16
CA SER A 19 60.64 47.41 6.21
C SER A 19 59.25 47.54 6.88
N ALA A 20 58.22 47.72 6.06
CA ALA A 20 56.83 47.65 6.53
C ALA A 20 56.30 46.21 6.41
N GLY A 21 55.45 45.79 7.35
CA GLY A 21 54.72 44.53 7.33
C GLY A 21 53.19 44.72 7.45
N PRO A 22 52.40 43.66 7.64
CA PRO A 22 52.81 42.26 7.81
C PRO A 22 53.52 41.68 6.59
N TYR A 23 54.25 40.58 6.78
CA TYR A 23 55.05 39.93 5.74
C TYR A 23 54.39 38.63 5.28
N GLU A 24 54.49 38.31 4.00
CA GLU A 24 54.02 37.05 3.40
C GLU A 24 55.20 36.12 3.07
N LEU A 25 54.93 34.95 2.46
CA LEU A 25 56.00 34.07 1.97
C LEU A 25 56.87 34.81 0.94
N ASP A 26 58.18 34.54 0.95
CA ASP A 26 59.17 35.12 0.04
C ASP A 26 59.42 36.64 0.17
N ASP A 27 58.69 37.37 1.02
CA ASP A 27 58.99 38.76 1.38
C ASP A 27 60.38 38.92 2.01
N THR A 28 60.93 40.13 1.95
CA THR A 28 62.22 40.46 2.58
C THR A 28 62.04 41.48 3.70
N VAL A 29 62.28 41.03 4.93
CA VAL A 29 62.39 41.89 6.11
C VAL A 29 63.75 42.56 6.08
N THR A 30 63.80 43.88 6.31
CA THR A 30 65.06 44.64 6.47
C THR A 30 65.17 45.20 7.88
N TYR A 31 66.39 45.23 8.39
CA TYR A 31 66.74 45.72 9.72
C TYR A 31 67.84 46.78 9.64
N SER A 32 67.83 47.71 10.59
CA SER A 32 68.97 48.57 10.92
C SER A 32 69.52 48.14 12.27
N LEU A 33 70.83 47.90 12.33
CA LEU A 33 71.58 47.47 13.50
C LEU A 33 72.57 48.58 13.86
N VAL A 34 72.39 49.23 15.02
CA VAL A 34 73.20 50.39 15.42
C VAL A 34 73.96 50.07 16.69
N ALA A 35 75.22 49.68 16.55
CA ALA A 35 76.13 49.51 17.67
C ALA A 35 76.74 50.86 18.07
N THR A 36 76.65 51.26 19.34
CA THR A 36 77.11 52.56 19.86
C THR A 36 78.10 52.36 21.00
N ASN A 37 79.27 53.01 20.94
CA ASN A 37 80.18 53.08 22.09
C ASN A 37 79.65 54.11 23.10
N THR A 38 78.97 53.63 24.14
CA THR A 38 78.42 54.45 25.23
C THR A 38 79.41 54.68 26.36
N GLY A 39 80.56 54.01 26.33
CA GLY A 39 81.62 54.11 27.34
C GLY A 39 82.58 55.28 27.15
N ASN A 40 83.60 55.35 28.02
CA ASN A 40 84.68 56.35 27.96
C ASN A 40 85.99 55.81 27.36
N VAL A 41 85.97 54.59 26.82
CA VAL A 41 87.11 53.87 26.25
C VAL A 41 86.86 53.63 24.76
N THR A 42 87.85 53.84 23.90
CA THR A 42 87.78 53.41 22.49
C THR A 42 87.70 51.89 22.40
N LEU A 43 86.63 51.38 21.79
CA LEU A 43 86.39 49.96 21.50
C LEU A 43 87.06 49.57 20.18
N LYS A 44 87.46 48.30 20.05
CA LYS A 44 88.14 47.72 18.90
C LYS A 44 87.50 46.40 18.46
N LYS A 45 87.66 46.10 17.16
CA LYS A 45 87.03 44.96 16.49
C LYS A 45 85.52 44.88 16.73
N VAL A 46 84.86 46.03 16.81
CA VAL A 46 83.41 46.10 16.92
C VAL A 46 82.83 45.48 15.65
N LEU A 47 82.14 44.36 15.83
CA LEU A 47 81.53 43.57 14.77
C LEU A 47 80.08 43.29 15.17
N ILE A 48 79.16 43.39 14.22
CA ILE A 48 77.77 42.96 14.41
C ILE A 48 77.56 41.67 13.62
N THR A 49 76.97 40.67 14.26
CA THR A 49 76.63 39.37 13.68
C THR A 49 75.13 39.11 13.83
N GLU A 50 74.57 38.27 12.96
CA GLU A 50 73.16 37.83 13.03
C GLU A 50 73.14 36.31 13.30
N SER A 51 72.43 35.89 14.35
CA SER A 51 72.44 34.50 14.83
C SER A 51 71.31 33.63 14.24
N THR A 52 70.34 34.26 13.59
CA THR A 52 69.02 33.72 13.22
C THR A 52 68.79 33.61 11.71
N GLY A 53 69.83 33.85 10.92
CA GLY A 53 69.82 33.65 9.46
C GLY A 53 69.62 34.89 8.60
N ALA A 54 69.42 36.07 9.20
CA ALA A 54 69.52 37.32 8.45
C ALA A 54 70.95 37.54 7.93
N THR A 55 71.08 38.05 6.72
CA THR A 55 72.38 38.40 6.12
C THR A 55 72.72 39.84 6.49
N VAL A 56 73.83 40.04 7.20
CA VAL A 56 74.38 41.38 7.43
C VAL A 56 74.89 41.93 6.09
N GLY A 57 74.43 43.14 5.75
CA GLY A 57 74.77 43.86 4.53
C GLY A 57 75.92 44.84 4.75
N THR A 58 75.81 46.05 4.20
CA THR A 58 76.81 47.10 4.39
C THR A 58 76.76 47.67 5.81
N CYS A 59 77.94 47.89 6.39
CA CYS A 59 78.16 48.56 7.67
C CYS A 59 78.97 49.85 7.49
N ASP A 60 78.52 50.97 8.07
CA ASP A 60 79.14 52.29 7.97
C ASP A 60 79.51 52.86 9.37
N PRO A 61 80.80 53.19 9.64
CA PRO A 61 81.23 53.71 10.94
C PRO A 61 81.05 55.23 11.09
N GLU A 62 79.86 55.64 11.54
CA GLU A 62 79.53 57.04 11.83
C GLU A 62 80.29 57.61 13.05
N GLY A 63 80.54 58.93 13.03
CA GLY A 63 81.19 59.64 14.14
C GLY A 63 82.71 59.52 14.20
N GLY A 64 83.34 58.96 13.16
CA GLY A 64 84.79 58.94 13.01
C GLY A 64 85.46 57.67 13.54
N GLY A 65 84.84 56.51 13.36
CA GLY A 65 85.58 55.25 13.24
C GLY A 65 86.40 55.20 11.95
N GLU A 66 87.18 54.13 11.77
CA GLU A 66 87.85 53.81 10.50
C GLU A 66 87.07 52.68 9.79
N ALA A 67 87.14 52.66 8.46
CA ALA A 67 86.29 51.80 7.61
C ALA A 67 86.43 50.31 7.94
N ALA A 68 85.33 49.56 7.77
CA ALA A 68 85.28 48.13 8.07
C ALA A 68 86.19 47.31 7.14
N ASP A 69 87.11 46.58 7.76
CA ASP A 69 87.82 45.43 7.21
C ASP A 69 87.22 44.14 7.82
N ASP A 70 87.60 42.97 7.30
CA ASP A 70 87.22 41.62 7.78
C ASP A 70 87.77 41.29 9.19
N THR A 71 88.23 42.32 9.92
CA THR A 71 88.75 42.28 11.29
C THR A 71 88.00 43.20 12.27
N GLY A 72 86.94 43.89 11.82
CA GLY A 72 86.04 44.69 12.66
C GLY A 72 86.46 46.15 12.87
N VAL A 73 85.54 46.96 13.41
CA VAL A 73 85.65 48.44 13.46
C VAL A 73 86.25 48.95 14.78
N THR A 74 86.88 50.12 14.75
CA THR A 74 87.32 50.84 15.97
C THR A 74 86.39 52.02 16.27
N LEU A 75 85.63 51.96 17.36
CA LEU A 75 84.69 53.01 17.78
C LEU A 75 85.24 53.84 18.95
N LYS A 76 85.41 55.15 18.73
CA LYS A 76 85.68 56.14 19.79
C LYS A 76 84.44 56.32 20.69
N PRO A 77 84.57 56.83 21.92
CA PRO A 77 83.43 57.22 22.76
C PRO A 77 82.41 58.07 21.99
N GLY A 78 81.15 57.65 21.96
CA GLY A 78 80.05 58.29 21.21
C GLY A 78 80.00 58.00 19.70
N ALA A 79 80.95 57.26 19.13
CA ALA A 79 80.91 56.82 17.74
C ALA A 79 80.00 55.58 17.57
N LYS A 80 79.56 55.34 16.33
CA LYS A 80 78.60 54.29 15.98
C LYS A 80 79.07 53.42 14.82
N LEU A 81 78.53 52.21 14.75
CA LEU A 81 78.56 51.35 13.58
C LEU A 81 77.12 51.05 13.18
N THR A 82 76.70 51.55 12.01
CA THR A 82 75.36 51.35 11.47
C THR A 82 75.43 50.27 10.38
N CYS A 83 74.93 49.07 10.67
CA CYS A 83 74.81 47.97 9.71
C CYS A 83 73.38 47.81 9.21
N THR A 84 73.23 47.45 7.95
CA THR A 84 71.99 46.88 7.42
C THR A 84 71.98 45.37 7.60
N ALA A 85 70.81 44.75 7.74
CA ALA A 85 70.64 43.31 7.57
C ALA A 85 69.31 42.98 6.90
N SER A 86 69.20 41.84 6.23
CA SER A 86 67.97 41.39 5.60
C SER A 86 67.71 39.89 5.75
N TYR A 87 66.45 39.51 5.85
CA TYR A 87 65.99 38.12 5.92
C TYR A 87 64.82 37.90 4.97
N LYS A 88 64.86 36.82 4.18
CA LYS A 88 63.74 36.41 3.32
C LYS A 88 62.83 35.45 4.08
N ILE A 89 61.54 35.75 4.18
CA ILE A 89 60.55 34.90 4.85
C ILE A 89 60.50 33.52 4.16
N LEU A 90 60.64 32.45 4.96
CA LEU A 90 60.57 31.07 4.52
C LEU A 90 59.28 30.40 5.03
N GLN A 91 58.90 29.26 4.45
CA GLN A 91 57.69 28.53 4.86
C GLN A 91 57.64 28.25 6.37
N LYS A 92 58.78 27.96 7.02
CA LYS A 92 58.86 27.76 8.48
C LYS A 92 58.42 28.97 9.32
N ASP A 93 58.54 30.18 8.77
CA ASP A 93 58.19 31.43 9.45
C ASP A 93 56.70 31.75 9.21
N VAL A 94 56.17 31.39 8.03
CA VAL A 94 54.73 31.37 7.73
C VAL A 94 54.01 30.35 8.61
N ASP A 95 54.52 29.12 8.71
CA ASP A 95 53.96 28.06 9.55
C ASP A 95 54.00 28.41 11.06
N ALA A 96 54.95 29.25 11.47
CA ALA A 96 55.04 29.78 12.84
C ALA A 96 54.20 31.06 13.08
N GLY A 97 53.80 31.77 12.03
CA GLY A 97 53.12 33.07 12.10
C GLY A 97 54.01 34.25 12.53
N PHE A 98 55.33 34.03 12.67
CA PHE A 98 56.30 35.08 13.00
C PHE A 98 57.71 34.69 12.59
N HIS A 99 58.58 35.71 12.44
CA HIS A 99 60.02 35.55 12.38
C HIS A 99 60.69 36.38 13.49
N LYS A 100 61.52 35.73 14.32
CA LYS A 100 62.35 36.38 15.35
C LYS A 100 63.80 36.42 14.87
N ASN A 101 64.39 37.60 14.83
CA ASN A 101 65.76 37.84 14.39
C ASN A 101 66.59 38.48 15.52
N THR A 102 67.75 37.92 15.85
CA THR A 102 68.62 38.33 16.97
C THR A 102 70.02 38.64 16.47
N ALA A 103 70.42 39.91 16.61
CA ALA A 103 71.78 40.37 16.33
C ALA A 103 72.62 40.43 17.61
N THR A 104 73.94 40.28 17.47
CA THR A 104 74.91 40.41 18.57
C THR A 104 76.08 41.28 18.15
N ALA A 105 76.49 42.20 19.02
CA ALA A 105 77.68 43.04 18.85
C ALA A 105 78.77 42.68 19.87
N ASP A 106 79.95 42.35 19.37
CA ASP A 106 81.18 42.01 20.11
C ASP A 106 82.15 43.21 20.11
N SER A 107 83.05 43.30 21.10
CA SER A 107 84.27 44.10 21.02
C SER A 107 85.37 43.57 21.96
N GLU A 108 86.64 43.81 21.63
CA GLU A 108 87.81 43.42 22.46
C GLU A 108 87.85 44.05 23.89
N GLN A 109 86.84 44.83 24.29
CA GLN A 109 86.79 45.55 25.56
C GLN A 109 85.44 45.45 26.31
N THR A 110 84.47 44.69 25.80
CA THR A 110 83.16 44.48 26.46
C THR A 110 82.81 42.99 26.52
N GLU A 111 81.71 42.66 27.21
CA GLU A 111 80.99 41.42 26.93
C GLU A 111 80.12 41.63 25.67
N ASP A 112 79.66 40.53 25.06
CA ASP A 112 78.71 40.56 23.94
C ASP A 112 77.39 41.22 24.37
N ILE A 113 76.82 42.07 23.52
CA ILE A 113 75.45 42.57 23.69
C ILE A 113 74.57 42.16 22.50
N SER A 114 73.42 41.57 22.80
CA SER A 114 72.45 41.11 21.81
C SER A 114 71.14 41.89 21.89
N ASP A 115 70.53 42.14 20.74
CA ASP A 115 69.19 42.73 20.64
C ASP A 115 68.36 41.97 19.59
N ASP A 116 67.04 41.90 19.77
CA ASP A 116 66.16 41.08 18.95
C ASP A 116 64.83 41.74 18.59
N GLU A 117 64.35 41.39 17.39
CA GLU A 117 63.13 41.92 16.79
C GLU A 117 62.28 40.76 16.28
N THR A 118 60.98 40.80 16.56
CA THR A 118 60.03 39.77 16.16
C THR A 118 58.95 40.37 15.27
N VAL A 119 58.91 39.96 14.00
CA VAL A 119 57.91 40.41 13.03
C VAL A 119 56.79 39.38 12.85
N PRO A 120 55.52 39.81 12.76
CA PRO A 120 54.43 38.92 12.41
C PRO A 120 54.50 38.54 10.92
N VAL A 121 54.22 37.27 10.62
CA VAL A 121 54.08 36.74 9.26
C VAL A 121 52.62 36.36 9.07
N ALA A 122 52.04 36.74 7.93
CA ALA A 122 50.64 36.46 7.62
C ALA A 122 50.40 34.95 7.52
N GLN A 123 49.25 34.50 8.04
CA GLN A 123 48.80 33.12 7.96
C GLN A 123 47.40 33.08 7.37
N ASP A 124 47.21 32.25 6.36
CA ASP A 124 45.91 31.96 5.74
C ASP A 124 45.79 30.43 5.52
N PRO A 125 45.47 29.66 6.57
CA PRO A 125 45.29 28.22 6.46
C PRO A 125 43.92 27.91 5.83
N ALA A 126 43.94 27.31 4.63
CA ALA A 126 42.74 26.92 3.91
C ALA A 126 42.83 25.48 3.40
N LEU A 127 41.76 24.73 3.64
CA LEU A 127 41.55 23.36 3.20
C LEU A 127 40.28 23.35 2.34
N GLU A 128 40.32 22.60 1.24
CA GLU A 128 39.19 22.39 0.33
C GLU A 128 39.02 20.89 0.11
N ILE A 129 37.84 20.34 0.39
CA ILE A 129 37.46 18.98 0.00
C ILE A 129 36.59 18.98 -1.26
N THR A 130 36.83 18.00 -2.14
CA THR A 130 35.98 17.69 -3.28
C THR A 130 35.70 16.19 -3.34
N LYS A 131 34.49 15.82 -3.73
CA LYS A 131 34.00 14.43 -3.83
C LYS A 131 33.29 14.24 -5.17
N ALA A 132 33.61 13.15 -5.87
CA ALA A 132 32.96 12.79 -7.12
C ALA A 132 32.89 11.27 -7.30
N VAL A 133 32.03 10.79 -8.20
CA VAL A 133 32.10 9.41 -8.70
C VAL A 133 33.41 9.23 -9.49
N ALA A 134 34.20 8.21 -9.15
CA ALA A 134 35.55 8.02 -9.66
C ALA A 134 35.58 7.59 -11.14
N ASP A 135 34.64 6.73 -11.54
CA ASP A 135 34.63 6.08 -12.86
C ASP A 135 33.90 6.92 -13.94
N SER A 136 33.19 7.99 -13.57
CA SER A 136 32.55 8.91 -14.50
C SER A 136 32.18 10.25 -13.83
N PRO A 137 32.43 11.42 -14.47
CA PRO A 137 32.02 12.73 -13.95
C PRO A 137 30.50 13.00 -14.08
N THR A 138 29.75 12.07 -14.67
CA THR A 138 28.29 12.04 -14.65
C THR A 138 27.86 10.62 -14.28
N PRO A 139 27.04 10.41 -13.23
CA PRO A 139 26.47 9.10 -12.90
C PRO A 139 25.73 8.46 -14.09
N PRO A 140 25.51 7.13 -14.09
CA PRO A 140 24.69 6.46 -15.11
C PRO A 140 23.35 7.18 -15.29
N SER A 141 22.97 7.49 -16.53
CA SER A 141 21.77 8.28 -16.82
C SER A 141 20.46 7.58 -16.45
N ASP A 142 20.50 6.26 -16.31
CA ASP A 142 19.43 5.40 -15.78
C ASP A 142 19.55 5.12 -14.28
N GLY A 143 20.69 5.42 -13.65
CA GLY A 143 20.98 5.17 -12.23
C GLY A 143 21.61 3.81 -11.93
N TYR A 144 21.98 3.59 -10.67
CA TYR A 144 22.57 2.33 -10.19
C TYR A 144 21.51 1.32 -9.70
N ARG A 145 21.87 0.04 -9.66
CA ARG A 145 20.98 -1.08 -9.29
C ARG A 145 21.43 -1.76 -8.00
N LEU A 146 20.51 -2.49 -7.35
CA LEU A 146 20.76 -3.27 -6.13
C LEU A 146 22.02 -4.15 -6.27
N GLY A 147 22.96 -4.02 -5.34
CA GLY A 147 24.21 -4.78 -5.31
C GLY A 147 25.32 -4.27 -6.24
N GLU A 148 25.09 -3.25 -7.05
CA GLU A 148 26.16 -2.55 -7.76
C GLU A 148 27.03 -1.74 -6.77
N THR A 149 28.26 -1.42 -7.17
CA THR A 149 29.20 -0.66 -6.33
C THR A 149 29.46 0.72 -6.94
N VAL A 150 29.24 1.77 -6.15
CA VAL A 150 29.57 3.15 -6.50
C VAL A 150 30.96 3.48 -5.95
N THR A 151 31.92 3.73 -6.84
CA THR A 151 33.27 4.18 -6.47
C THR A 151 33.29 5.71 -6.39
N TYR A 152 33.80 6.25 -5.28
CA TYR A 152 34.02 7.67 -5.07
C TYR A 152 35.52 7.99 -5.03
N LEU A 153 35.90 9.13 -5.59
CA LEU A 153 37.18 9.79 -5.39
C LEU A 153 36.97 11.02 -4.51
N ILE A 154 37.66 11.06 -3.38
CA ILE A 154 37.73 12.23 -2.50
C ILE A 154 39.10 12.86 -2.69
N THR A 155 39.16 14.15 -2.98
CA THR A 155 40.41 14.93 -3.06
C THR A 155 40.38 16.06 -2.05
N VAL A 156 41.44 16.20 -1.25
CA VAL A 156 41.61 17.29 -0.29
C VAL A 156 42.84 18.10 -0.66
N ASN A 157 42.66 19.39 -0.93
CA ASN A 157 43.71 20.34 -1.29
C ASN A 157 44.06 21.22 -0.07
N ASN A 158 45.35 21.52 0.13
CA ASN A 158 45.75 22.73 0.86
C ASN A 158 45.76 23.90 -0.13
N THR A 159 44.75 24.76 -0.03
CA THR A 159 44.57 25.96 -0.87
C THR A 159 45.18 27.21 -0.23
N GLY A 160 45.62 27.13 1.02
CA GLY A 160 46.16 28.23 1.81
C GLY A 160 47.69 28.37 1.77
N THR A 161 48.20 29.24 2.64
CA THR A 161 49.63 29.60 2.75
C THR A 161 50.39 28.85 3.84
N VAL A 162 49.68 28.17 4.75
CA VAL A 162 50.25 27.45 5.90
C VAL A 162 50.33 25.95 5.60
N THR A 163 51.39 25.27 6.04
CA THR A 163 51.48 23.80 6.02
C THR A 163 50.45 23.18 6.97
N LEU A 164 49.46 22.47 6.43
CA LEU A 164 48.44 21.78 7.23
C LEU A 164 49.01 20.48 7.80
N THR A 165 48.79 20.24 9.10
CA THR A 165 49.19 19.02 9.82
C THR A 165 47.99 18.27 10.35
N GLY A 166 48.19 17.00 10.69
CA GLY A 166 47.15 16.17 11.32
C GLY A 166 45.95 15.88 10.42
N VAL A 167 46.07 16.12 9.11
CA VAL A 167 44.98 16.16 8.13
C VAL A 167 44.26 14.81 8.12
N ARG A 168 42.94 14.83 8.27
CA ARG A 168 42.06 13.66 8.35
C ARG A 168 40.94 13.78 7.33
N VAL A 169 40.41 12.62 6.93
CA VAL A 169 39.20 12.49 6.13
C VAL A 169 38.32 11.44 6.80
N THR A 170 37.01 11.69 6.83
CA THR A 170 35.99 10.72 7.21
C THR A 170 34.88 10.75 6.16
N ASP A 171 34.57 9.61 5.56
CA ASP A 171 33.38 9.46 4.72
C ASP A 171 32.25 8.92 5.60
N ALA A 172 31.18 9.69 5.77
CA ALA A 172 30.13 9.45 6.77
C ALA A 172 28.79 9.01 6.14
N GLY A 173 28.74 8.85 4.82
CA GLY A 173 27.58 8.25 4.14
C GLY A 173 27.28 6.87 4.68
N VAL A 174 25.99 6.59 4.94
CA VAL A 174 25.56 5.32 5.52
C VAL A 174 25.93 4.17 4.58
N GLY A 175 26.83 3.29 5.01
CA GLY A 175 27.31 2.15 4.21
C GLY A 175 28.61 2.41 3.41
N ALA A 176 29.07 3.66 3.29
CA ALA A 176 30.30 3.97 2.58
C ALA A 176 31.55 3.48 3.35
N VAL A 177 32.45 2.79 2.67
CA VAL A 177 33.75 2.36 3.19
C VAL A 177 34.84 3.27 2.64
N LEU A 178 35.45 4.07 3.50
CA LEU A 178 36.67 4.82 3.18
C LEU A 178 37.84 3.83 3.04
N GLY A 179 38.46 3.82 1.86
CA GLY A 179 39.64 3.03 1.55
C GLY A 179 40.95 3.77 1.82
N ASP A 180 42.03 3.31 1.20
CA ASP A 180 43.35 3.92 1.36
C ASP A 180 43.40 5.37 0.83
N CYS A 181 44.08 6.22 1.58
CA CYS A 181 44.42 7.59 1.21
C CYS A 181 45.90 7.71 0.86
N THR A 182 46.23 8.55 -0.13
CA THR A 182 47.61 8.88 -0.51
C THR A 182 47.81 10.40 -0.51
N PRO A 183 48.74 10.95 0.30
CA PRO A 183 49.42 10.33 1.44
C PRO A 183 48.46 9.73 2.50
N THR A 184 48.99 8.78 3.28
CA THR A 184 48.27 8.08 4.36
C THR A 184 47.88 9.03 5.49
N LEU A 185 46.68 8.84 6.05
CA LEU A 185 46.19 9.65 7.17
C LEU A 185 46.77 9.20 8.53
N PRO A 186 46.95 10.12 9.50
CA PRO A 186 46.83 11.57 9.36
C PRO A 186 48.01 12.15 8.55
N ALA A 187 47.71 13.03 7.60
CA ALA A 187 48.68 13.54 6.64
C ALA A 187 49.21 14.94 6.99
N THR A 188 50.27 15.35 6.29
CA THR A 188 50.77 16.73 6.26
C THR A 188 50.73 17.22 4.82
N LEU A 189 50.12 18.38 4.57
CA LEU A 189 50.01 19.01 3.25
C LEU A 189 50.66 20.40 3.28
N ALA A 190 51.79 20.56 2.60
CA ALA A 190 52.34 21.87 2.29
C ALA A 190 51.38 22.68 1.37
N PRO A 191 51.51 24.02 1.26
CA PRO A 191 50.72 24.82 0.33
C PRO A 191 50.69 24.23 -1.08
N THR A 192 49.50 24.21 -1.72
CA THR A 192 49.20 23.56 -3.01
C THR A 192 49.31 22.02 -3.07
N ALA A 193 49.77 21.36 -1.99
CA ALA A 193 49.78 19.91 -1.92
C ALA A 193 48.35 19.37 -1.69
N LYS A 194 48.12 18.12 -2.12
CA LYS A 194 46.84 17.45 -1.96
C LYS A 194 46.99 15.99 -1.57
N LEU A 195 45.94 15.43 -0.98
CA LEU A 195 45.76 13.99 -0.82
C LEU A 195 44.51 13.51 -1.55
N THR A 196 44.48 12.23 -1.88
CA THR A 196 43.32 11.55 -2.49
C THR A 196 42.99 10.28 -1.74
N CYS A 197 41.71 10.06 -1.44
CA CYS A 197 41.18 8.82 -0.86
C CYS A 197 40.17 8.20 -1.83
N ALA A 198 40.19 6.87 -1.96
CA ALA A 198 39.08 6.14 -2.55
C ALA A 198 38.02 5.84 -1.47
N ALA A 199 36.74 5.79 -1.85
CA ALA A 199 35.68 5.23 -1.01
C ALA A 199 34.68 4.45 -1.88
N THR A 200 34.00 3.46 -1.31
CA THR A 200 32.99 2.66 -2.04
C THR A 200 31.70 2.49 -1.24
N HIS A 201 30.57 2.54 -1.94
CA HIS A 201 29.26 2.13 -1.41
C HIS A 201 28.70 0.98 -2.25
N VAL A 202 28.04 0.01 -1.61
CA VAL A 202 27.32 -1.07 -2.32
C VAL A 202 25.83 -0.79 -2.17
N VAL A 203 25.14 -0.62 -3.31
CA VAL A 203 23.73 -0.21 -3.35
C VAL A 203 22.86 -1.22 -2.61
N THR A 204 22.14 -0.73 -1.61
CA THR A 204 21.23 -1.50 -0.75
C THR A 204 19.78 -1.32 -1.19
N GLN A 205 18.87 -2.15 -0.65
CA GLN A 205 17.44 -2.01 -0.92
C GLN A 205 16.90 -0.64 -0.45
N ALA A 206 17.41 -0.11 0.67
CA ALA A 206 17.01 1.19 1.18
C ALA A 206 17.38 2.34 0.23
N ASP A 207 18.48 2.21 -0.52
CA ASP A 207 18.89 3.20 -1.52
C ASP A 207 17.99 3.14 -2.76
N VAL A 208 17.66 1.92 -3.22
CA VAL A 208 16.69 1.70 -4.30
C VAL A 208 15.31 2.23 -3.93
N ASP A 209 14.85 1.97 -2.70
CA ASP A 209 13.55 2.45 -2.20
C ASP A 209 13.53 3.97 -2.02
N ALA A 210 14.66 4.60 -1.70
CA ALA A 210 14.82 6.06 -1.65
C ALA A 210 14.94 6.73 -3.03
N GLY A 211 15.36 5.99 -4.06
CA GLY A 211 15.55 6.47 -5.44
C GLY A 211 16.84 7.28 -5.66
N THR A 212 17.52 7.71 -4.59
CA THR A 212 18.86 8.33 -4.64
C THR A 212 19.70 7.94 -3.42
N TYR A 213 21.02 8.09 -3.52
CA TYR A 213 21.95 7.97 -2.40
C TYR A 213 22.91 9.17 -2.38
N THR A 214 22.98 9.87 -1.25
CA THR A 214 23.90 10.98 -1.01
C THR A 214 25.02 10.52 -0.08
N ASN A 215 26.26 10.50 -0.57
CA ASN A 215 27.44 10.21 0.24
C ASN A 215 28.13 11.52 0.63
N VAL A 216 28.48 11.70 1.91
CA VAL A 216 29.03 12.94 2.46
C VAL A 216 30.42 12.67 3.07
N ALA A 217 31.43 13.35 2.53
CA ALA A 217 32.78 13.34 3.06
C ALA A 217 33.05 14.60 3.91
N THR A 218 33.94 14.47 4.87
CA THR A 218 34.44 15.57 5.72
C THR A 218 35.95 15.48 5.80
N ALA A 219 36.65 16.60 5.72
CA ALA A 219 38.09 16.68 5.96
C ALA A 219 38.44 17.85 6.88
N ASP A 220 39.50 17.69 7.67
CA ASP A 220 39.95 18.70 8.64
C ASP A 220 41.45 18.55 8.93
N SER A 221 42.06 19.54 9.58
CA SER A 221 43.48 19.61 9.96
C SER A 221 43.67 20.27 11.33
N ASP A 222 44.89 20.28 11.87
CA ASP A 222 45.17 20.97 13.14
C ASP A 222 45.11 22.53 13.01
N GLN A 223 44.97 23.07 11.80
CA GLN A 223 44.97 24.51 11.50
C GLN A 223 43.65 25.05 10.92
N THR A 224 42.67 24.19 10.64
CA THR A 224 41.41 24.55 9.97
C THR A 224 40.19 24.26 10.85
N THR A 225 39.00 24.55 10.32
CA THR A 225 37.76 23.87 10.72
C THR A 225 37.41 22.80 9.69
N PRO A 226 36.58 21.80 10.04
CA PRO A 226 36.12 20.80 9.07
C PRO A 226 35.44 21.43 7.86
N ASP A 227 35.81 20.97 6.67
CA ASP A 227 35.15 21.23 5.39
C ASP A 227 34.43 19.96 4.92
N THR A 228 33.35 20.11 4.14
CA THR A 228 32.46 18.99 3.75
C THR A 228 31.99 19.10 2.30
N ASP A 229 32.06 17.99 1.56
CA ASP A 229 31.48 17.88 0.23
C ASP A 229 30.68 16.57 0.07
N ASN A 230 29.70 16.59 -0.83
CA ASN A 230 28.74 15.50 -1.01
C ASN A 230 28.47 15.21 -2.49
N GLU A 231 28.29 13.94 -2.81
CA GLU A 231 27.95 13.46 -4.15
C GLU A 231 26.65 12.65 -4.06
N THR A 232 25.69 12.93 -4.95
CA THR A 232 24.36 12.31 -4.94
C THR A 232 24.09 11.57 -6.25
N VAL A 233 23.91 10.25 -6.16
CA VAL A 233 23.69 9.37 -7.32
C VAL A 233 22.25 8.84 -7.36
N PRO A 234 21.63 8.71 -8.57
CA PRO A 234 20.29 8.15 -8.72
C PRO A 234 20.30 6.61 -8.73
N MET A 235 19.17 6.01 -8.36
CA MET A 235 18.93 4.56 -8.35
C MET A 235 17.81 4.17 -9.32
N VAL A 236 17.92 2.98 -9.91
CA VAL A 236 16.88 2.40 -10.79
C VAL A 236 15.70 1.90 -9.95
N GLN A 237 14.60 2.65 -10.00
CA GLN A 237 13.30 2.20 -9.48
C GLN A 237 12.47 1.58 -10.60
N ASP A 238 11.95 0.38 -10.35
CA ASP A 238 11.06 -0.37 -11.25
C ASP A 238 10.00 -1.08 -10.38
N PRO A 239 9.02 -0.34 -9.81
CA PRO A 239 7.97 -0.93 -9.00
C PRO A 239 6.97 -1.69 -9.88
N ALA A 240 6.74 -2.97 -9.59
CA ALA A 240 5.81 -3.80 -10.33
C ALA A 240 5.04 -4.75 -9.40
N LEU A 241 3.73 -4.60 -9.37
CA LEU A 241 2.79 -5.46 -8.65
C LEU A 241 2.16 -6.42 -9.67
N ASN A 242 2.01 -7.69 -9.30
CA ASN A 242 1.29 -8.68 -10.10
C ASN A 242 0.38 -9.51 -9.20
N ILE A 243 -0.93 -9.43 -9.40
CA ILE A 243 -1.92 -10.36 -8.84
C ILE A 243 -2.08 -11.61 -9.72
N VAL A 244 -2.34 -12.76 -9.09
CA VAL A 244 -2.83 -13.98 -9.75
C VAL A 244 -3.96 -14.56 -8.90
N LYS A 245 -5.12 -14.80 -9.52
CA LYS A 245 -6.28 -15.50 -8.96
C LYS A 245 -6.30 -16.92 -9.53
N THR A 246 -6.66 -17.90 -8.70
CA THR A 246 -6.76 -19.31 -9.13
C THR A 246 -7.89 -20.04 -8.42
N VAL A 247 -8.68 -20.82 -9.15
CA VAL A 247 -9.58 -21.81 -8.54
C VAL A 247 -8.76 -22.94 -7.91
N THR A 248 -9.07 -23.29 -6.67
CA THR A 248 -8.38 -24.34 -5.88
C THR A 248 -9.28 -25.50 -5.48
N SER A 249 -10.60 -25.30 -5.52
CA SER A 249 -11.60 -26.36 -5.41
C SER A 249 -11.74 -27.15 -6.72
N THR A 250 -12.39 -28.32 -6.65
CA THR A 250 -12.64 -29.18 -7.82
C THR A 250 -14.14 -29.30 -8.09
N GLY A 251 -14.61 -28.80 -9.24
CA GLY A 251 -15.97 -29.01 -9.72
C GLY A 251 -16.19 -30.40 -10.35
N PRO A 252 -17.38 -30.69 -10.90
CA PRO A 252 -18.54 -29.79 -11.02
C PRO A 252 -19.17 -29.43 -9.66
N TYR A 253 -19.72 -28.22 -9.58
CA TYR A 253 -20.28 -27.66 -8.33
C TYR A 253 -21.81 -27.77 -8.32
N ALA A 254 -22.40 -28.16 -7.19
CA ALA A 254 -23.84 -28.16 -6.93
C ALA A 254 -24.31 -26.86 -6.23
N LEU A 255 -25.64 -26.69 -6.09
CA LEU A 255 -26.21 -25.53 -5.39
C LEU A 255 -25.83 -25.57 -3.90
N GLY A 256 -25.13 -24.53 -3.44
CA GLY A 256 -24.56 -24.44 -2.09
C GLY A 256 -23.15 -25.05 -1.93
N ASP A 257 -22.53 -25.58 -2.99
CA ASP A 257 -21.12 -26.00 -2.93
C ASP A 257 -20.18 -24.79 -2.81
N ALA A 258 -19.00 -25.03 -2.21
CA ALA A 258 -17.98 -24.00 -2.01
C ALA A 258 -16.96 -23.96 -3.17
N ILE A 259 -16.89 -22.83 -3.87
CA ILE A 259 -15.79 -22.53 -4.80
C ILE A 259 -14.71 -21.79 -4.01
N THR A 260 -13.55 -22.42 -3.81
CA THR A 260 -12.41 -21.81 -3.11
C THR A 260 -11.39 -21.26 -4.10
N PHE A 261 -10.94 -20.04 -3.86
CA PHE A 261 -9.91 -19.35 -4.64
C PHE A 261 -8.65 -19.11 -3.81
N SER A 262 -7.49 -19.20 -4.44
CA SER A 262 -6.23 -18.67 -3.91
C SER A 262 -5.83 -17.43 -4.72
N ILE A 263 -5.56 -16.33 -4.02
CA ILE A 263 -5.20 -15.03 -4.59
C ILE A 263 -3.80 -14.68 -4.12
N VAL A 264 -2.89 -14.41 -5.05
CA VAL A 264 -1.48 -14.13 -4.77
C VAL A 264 -1.09 -12.80 -5.40
N ALA A 265 -0.94 -11.76 -4.57
CA ALA A 265 -0.41 -10.47 -4.99
C ALA A 265 1.10 -10.43 -4.68
N LYS A 266 1.94 -10.27 -5.70
CA LYS A 266 3.40 -10.37 -5.58
C LYS A 266 4.09 -9.10 -6.07
N ASN A 267 5.11 -8.64 -5.35
CA ASN A 267 6.08 -7.68 -5.87
C ASN A 267 7.01 -8.40 -6.87
N THR A 268 6.93 -8.03 -8.15
CA THR A 268 7.80 -8.53 -9.23
C THR A 268 8.85 -7.50 -9.69
N GLY A 269 8.87 -6.32 -9.09
CA GLY A 269 9.78 -5.21 -9.40
C GLY A 269 11.06 -5.18 -8.56
N THR A 270 11.77 -4.05 -8.60
CA THR A 270 13.01 -3.79 -7.83
C THR A 270 12.81 -2.90 -6.60
N THR A 271 11.71 -2.16 -6.52
CA THR A 271 11.37 -1.27 -5.40
C THR A 271 10.48 -2.02 -4.41
N THR A 272 10.65 -1.80 -3.10
CA THR A 272 9.69 -2.26 -2.07
C THR A 272 8.34 -1.58 -2.27
N LEU A 273 7.26 -2.35 -2.33
CA LEU A 273 5.89 -1.84 -2.43
C LEU A 273 5.30 -1.65 -1.03
N THR A 274 4.66 -0.51 -0.79
CA THR A 274 4.06 -0.16 0.51
C THR A 274 2.55 0.07 0.41
N GLU A 275 1.89 -0.04 1.56
CA GLU A 275 0.42 0.04 1.68
C GLU A 275 -0.32 -0.98 0.80
N VAL A 276 0.31 -2.13 0.52
CA VAL A 276 -0.19 -3.15 -0.41
C VAL A 276 -1.48 -3.78 0.13
N THR A 277 -2.55 -3.70 -0.64
CA THR A 277 -3.87 -4.27 -0.31
C THR A 277 -4.35 -5.26 -1.37
N VAL A 278 -5.30 -6.10 -0.98
CA VAL A 278 -6.02 -7.03 -1.87
C VAL A 278 -7.51 -6.92 -1.54
N THR A 279 -8.35 -6.87 -2.56
CA THR A 279 -9.82 -6.75 -2.45
C THR A 279 -10.51 -7.67 -3.47
N GLU A 280 -11.66 -8.22 -3.11
CA GLU A 280 -12.58 -8.86 -4.06
C GLU A 280 -13.57 -7.79 -4.56
N GLN A 281 -13.76 -7.69 -5.87
CA GLN A 281 -14.76 -6.79 -6.46
C GLN A 281 -16.18 -7.41 -6.38
N ASN A 282 -16.24 -8.75 -6.38
CA ASN A 282 -17.43 -9.53 -6.10
C ASN A 282 -17.65 -9.63 -4.57
N ALA A 283 -18.57 -8.81 -4.04
CA ALA A 283 -18.75 -8.63 -2.60
C ALA A 283 -19.46 -9.78 -1.86
N ASP A 284 -19.57 -10.97 -2.46
CA ASP A 284 -20.09 -12.20 -1.85
C ASP A 284 -18.96 -13.10 -1.28
N ALA A 285 -17.80 -13.14 -1.92
CA ALA A 285 -16.63 -13.86 -1.43
C ALA A 285 -15.85 -13.03 -0.38
N ALA A 286 -15.84 -13.51 0.87
CA ALA A 286 -15.01 -12.91 1.91
C ALA A 286 -13.52 -13.25 1.71
N LEU A 287 -12.64 -12.25 1.80
CA LEU A 287 -11.19 -12.46 1.88
C LEU A 287 -10.82 -12.94 3.28
N GLU A 288 -10.24 -14.13 3.35
CA GLU A 288 -9.78 -14.78 4.58
C GLU A 288 -8.32 -15.22 4.45
N GLY A 289 -7.62 -15.31 5.58
CA GLY A 289 -6.28 -15.91 5.64
C GLY A 289 -5.15 -15.14 4.95
N CYS A 290 -5.37 -13.89 4.55
CA CYS A 290 -4.34 -13.03 3.95
C CYS A 290 -3.06 -12.97 4.81
N SER A 291 -1.93 -13.36 4.22
CA SER A 291 -0.63 -13.36 4.87
C SER A 291 0.47 -12.83 3.92
N PRO A 292 1.24 -11.79 4.31
CA PRO A 292 1.05 -10.95 5.50
C PRO A 292 -0.31 -10.21 5.52
N GLU A 293 -0.68 -9.70 6.69
CA GLU A 293 -1.94 -8.98 6.91
C GLU A 293 -1.94 -7.62 6.15
N PRO A 294 -2.95 -7.34 5.29
CA PRO A 294 -3.04 -6.07 4.59
C PRO A 294 -3.50 -4.90 5.52
N PRO A 295 -3.04 -3.66 5.32
CA PRO A 295 -2.07 -3.23 4.31
C PRO A 295 -0.64 -3.64 4.67
N ALA A 296 0.04 -4.29 3.73
CA ALA A 296 1.39 -4.83 3.93
C ALA A 296 2.48 -3.97 3.28
N SER A 297 3.73 -4.30 3.60
CA SER A 297 4.90 -3.95 2.80
C SER A 297 5.44 -5.22 2.14
N LEU A 298 5.85 -5.15 0.88
CA LEU A 298 6.42 -6.27 0.12
C LEU A 298 7.76 -5.87 -0.48
N ALA A 299 8.86 -6.41 0.03
CA ALA A 299 10.17 -6.30 -0.62
C ALA A 299 10.17 -7.03 -1.98
N PRO A 300 11.14 -6.75 -2.88
CA PRO A 300 11.26 -7.43 -4.17
C PRO A 300 11.19 -8.96 -4.08
N GLY A 301 10.21 -9.55 -4.75
CA GLY A 301 9.95 -10.99 -4.75
C GLY A 301 9.01 -11.51 -3.65
N GLU A 302 8.65 -10.70 -2.64
CA GLU A 302 7.68 -11.05 -1.61
C GLU A 302 6.23 -10.99 -2.13
N LYS A 303 5.30 -11.63 -1.40
CA LYS A 303 3.90 -11.74 -1.80
C LYS A 303 2.93 -11.77 -0.61
N ILE A 304 1.76 -11.17 -0.78
CA ILE A 304 0.56 -11.52 -0.02
C ILE A 304 -0.05 -12.78 -0.63
N THR A 305 -0.59 -13.67 0.19
CA THR A 305 -1.46 -14.75 -0.26
C THR A 305 -2.71 -14.77 0.58
N CYS A 306 -3.86 -14.61 -0.07
CA CYS A 306 -5.20 -14.65 0.51
C CYS A 306 -5.97 -15.86 -0.02
N THR A 307 -7.01 -16.24 0.71
CA THR A 307 -8.05 -17.16 0.23
C THR A 307 -9.39 -16.45 0.16
N ALA A 308 -10.24 -16.86 -0.77
CA ALA A 308 -11.62 -16.39 -0.86
C ALA A 308 -12.53 -17.60 -1.13
N THR A 309 -13.77 -17.57 -0.63
CA THR A 309 -14.73 -18.65 -0.83
C THR A 309 -16.08 -18.09 -1.24
N HIS A 310 -16.63 -18.60 -2.35
CA HIS A 310 -18.01 -18.37 -2.76
C HIS A 310 -18.87 -19.60 -2.50
N LEU A 311 -20.16 -19.43 -2.22
CA LEU A 311 -21.13 -20.52 -2.15
C LEU A 311 -22.09 -20.40 -3.34
N VAL A 312 -22.11 -21.41 -4.22
CA VAL A 312 -22.86 -21.32 -5.49
C VAL A 312 -24.34 -21.10 -5.23
N THR A 313 -24.87 -19.99 -5.76
CA THR A 313 -26.24 -19.52 -5.59
C THR A 313 -27.13 -19.91 -6.77
N GLN A 314 -28.44 -19.66 -6.63
CA GLN A 314 -29.39 -19.82 -7.74
C GLN A 314 -29.05 -18.92 -8.94
N ALA A 315 -28.49 -17.73 -8.70
CA ALA A 315 -28.14 -16.80 -9.77
C ALA A 315 -26.94 -17.30 -10.60
N ASP A 316 -25.94 -17.91 -9.95
CA ASP A 316 -24.77 -18.50 -10.61
C ASP A 316 -25.14 -19.73 -11.44
N PHE A 317 -26.18 -20.46 -11.01
CA PHE A 317 -26.80 -21.51 -11.79
C PHE A 317 -27.59 -20.96 -12.98
N ASP A 318 -28.53 -20.05 -12.75
CA ASP A 318 -29.37 -19.48 -13.81
C ASP A 318 -28.55 -18.67 -14.84
N ALA A 319 -27.31 -18.27 -14.50
CA ALA A 319 -26.32 -17.68 -15.41
C ALA A 319 -25.40 -18.71 -16.13
N GLY A 320 -25.19 -19.90 -15.55
CA GLY A 320 -24.29 -20.94 -16.07
C GLY A 320 -22.80 -20.78 -15.75
N GLU A 321 -22.41 -19.68 -15.10
CA GLU A 321 -21.04 -19.39 -14.65
C GLU A 321 -21.03 -18.42 -13.47
N TYR A 322 -19.96 -18.47 -12.66
CA TYR A 322 -19.63 -17.46 -11.66
C TYR A 322 -18.26 -16.84 -12.01
N ARG A 323 -18.25 -15.54 -12.32
CA ARG A 323 -17.02 -14.76 -12.55
C ARG A 323 -16.66 -13.98 -11.30
N ASN A 324 -15.46 -14.18 -10.79
CA ASN A 324 -14.93 -13.48 -9.61
C ASN A 324 -13.66 -12.69 -9.98
N VAL A 325 -13.60 -11.41 -9.62
CA VAL A 325 -12.47 -10.50 -9.88
C VAL A 325 -11.80 -10.08 -8.57
N ALA A 326 -10.49 -10.30 -8.48
CA ALA A 326 -9.64 -9.79 -7.41
C ALA A 326 -8.84 -8.57 -7.89
N VAL A 327 -8.62 -7.59 -7.02
CA VAL A 327 -7.78 -6.41 -7.30
C VAL A 327 -6.71 -6.28 -6.20
N ALA A 328 -5.46 -6.11 -6.60
CA ALA A 328 -4.36 -5.72 -5.71
C ALA A 328 -3.88 -4.30 -6.03
N ASP A 329 -3.66 -3.51 -4.99
CA ASP A 329 -3.31 -2.10 -5.06
C ASP A 329 -2.07 -1.81 -4.18
N SER A 330 -1.28 -0.81 -4.55
CA SER A 330 -0.12 -0.36 -3.77
C SER A 330 0.15 1.13 -4.01
N LYS A 331 0.99 1.73 -3.18
CA LYS A 331 1.30 3.16 -3.28
C LYS A 331 2.24 3.52 -4.43
N GLU A 332 3.02 2.56 -4.91
CA GLU A 332 4.07 2.75 -5.93
C GLU A 332 3.68 2.24 -7.32
N THR A 333 2.51 1.63 -7.50
CA THR A 333 1.98 1.14 -8.79
C THR A 333 0.55 1.58 -9.02
N ASP A 334 0.08 1.56 -10.27
CA ASP A 334 -1.36 1.50 -10.53
C ASP A 334 -1.95 0.17 -9.97
N PRO A 335 -3.26 0.10 -9.67
CA PRO A 335 -3.92 -1.14 -9.28
C PRO A 335 -3.86 -2.20 -10.39
N THR A 336 -3.80 -3.47 -10.00
CA THR A 336 -3.81 -4.63 -10.91
C THR A 336 -4.96 -5.56 -10.56
N GLU A 337 -5.66 -6.09 -11.58
CA GLU A 337 -6.78 -7.02 -11.41
C GLU A 337 -6.55 -8.34 -12.15
N ASP A 338 -7.14 -9.42 -11.65
CA ASP A 338 -7.17 -10.74 -12.29
C ASP A 338 -8.50 -11.45 -11.99
N ASP A 339 -9.00 -12.22 -12.95
CA ASP A 339 -10.34 -12.82 -12.89
C ASP A 339 -10.38 -14.30 -13.22
N GLU A 340 -11.27 -15.01 -12.52
CA GLU A 340 -11.54 -16.43 -12.75
C GLU A 340 -13.02 -16.61 -13.08
N VAL A 341 -13.31 -17.31 -14.19
CA VAL A 341 -14.65 -17.65 -14.65
C VAL A 341 -14.89 -19.14 -14.42
N VAL A 342 -15.70 -19.46 -13.42
CA VAL A 342 -15.97 -20.83 -13.00
C VAL A 342 -17.30 -21.29 -13.61
N PRO A 343 -17.32 -22.23 -14.57
CA PRO A 343 -18.56 -22.73 -15.12
C PRO A 343 -19.33 -23.51 -14.05
N THR A 344 -20.58 -23.11 -13.81
CA THR A 344 -21.53 -23.93 -13.04
C THR A 344 -22.12 -24.98 -13.99
N PRO A 345 -22.62 -26.12 -13.49
CA PRO A 345 -23.30 -27.09 -14.35
C PRO A 345 -24.59 -26.48 -14.91
N ASN A 346 -24.55 -26.01 -16.16
CA ASN A 346 -25.67 -25.42 -16.91
C ASN A 346 -27.00 -26.12 -16.57
N PRO A 347 -27.89 -25.47 -15.81
CA PRO A 347 -28.99 -26.17 -15.17
C PRO A 347 -30.15 -26.34 -16.14
N ALA A 348 -30.44 -27.60 -16.44
CA ALA A 348 -31.73 -27.99 -17.01
C ALA A 348 -32.77 -28.12 -15.88
N VAL A 349 -34.05 -27.91 -16.21
CA VAL A 349 -35.17 -28.04 -15.27
C VAL A 349 -35.60 -29.51 -15.13
N ASP A 350 -36.58 -29.77 -14.26
CA ASP A 350 -37.25 -31.06 -14.15
C ASP A 350 -38.73 -30.78 -13.81
N LEU A 351 -39.57 -30.62 -14.83
CA LEU A 351 -40.97 -30.21 -14.68
C LEU A 351 -41.90 -31.44 -14.55
N ALA A 352 -42.04 -31.95 -13.34
CA ALA A 352 -43.02 -32.98 -13.05
C ALA A 352 -44.44 -32.42 -12.95
N ILE A 353 -45.41 -33.15 -13.53
CA ILE A 353 -46.84 -32.95 -13.31
C ILE A 353 -47.43 -34.12 -12.51
N THR A 354 -48.39 -33.83 -11.64
CA THR A 354 -49.21 -34.85 -10.97
C THR A 354 -50.68 -34.52 -11.18
N LYS A 355 -51.45 -35.52 -11.60
CA LYS A 355 -52.86 -35.42 -11.95
C LYS A 355 -53.71 -36.29 -11.03
N SER A 356 -54.68 -35.68 -10.36
CA SER A 356 -55.58 -36.37 -9.43
C SER A 356 -57.04 -36.07 -9.72
N VAL A 357 -57.93 -36.91 -9.19
CA VAL A 357 -59.38 -36.68 -9.16
C VAL A 357 -59.80 -36.21 -7.77
N VAL A 358 -60.63 -35.18 -7.71
CA VAL A 358 -61.15 -34.62 -6.44
C VAL A 358 -62.53 -35.22 -6.18
N GLY A 359 -62.63 -36.09 -5.18
CA GLY A 359 -63.86 -36.81 -4.87
C GLY A 359 -64.17 -37.92 -5.88
N THR A 360 -65.43 -38.05 -6.28
CA THR A 360 -65.91 -39.09 -7.21
C THR A 360 -66.55 -38.48 -8.45
N LEU A 361 -66.24 -39.03 -9.63
CA LEU A 361 -66.93 -38.69 -10.87
C LEU A 361 -68.25 -39.45 -10.94
N ALA A 362 -69.32 -38.86 -10.41
CA ALA A 362 -70.67 -39.41 -10.50
C ALA A 362 -71.36 -38.97 -11.80
N ALA A 363 -72.05 -39.90 -12.46
CA ALA A 363 -72.82 -39.62 -13.67
C ALA A 363 -73.85 -38.50 -13.44
N GLY A 364 -74.04 -37.60 -14.41
CA GLY A 364 -74.98 -36.49 -14.30
C GLY A 364 -74.65 -35.45 -13.21
N GLN A 365 -73.41 -35.43 -12.71
CA GLN A 365 -72.92 -34.47 -11.72
C GLN A 365 -71.64 -33.76 -12.22
N ARG A 366 -71.20 -32.74 -11.49
CA ARG A 366 -69.89 -32.13 -11.68
C ARG A 366 -68.83 -32.91 -10.91
N GLY A 367 -67.75 -33.23 -11.61
CA GLY A 367 -66.50 -33.70 -11.04
C GLY A 367 -65.40 -32.64 -11.16
N SER A 368 -64.24 -32.90 -10.56
CA SER A 368 -63.06 -32.07 -10.77
C SER A 368 -61.78 -32.90 -10.77
N TYR A 369 -60.83 -32.51 -11.61
CA TYR A 369 -59.45 -32.96 -11.53
C TYR A 369 -58.58 -31.85 -10.92
N GLN A 370 -57.44 -32.21 -10.35
CA GLN A 370 -56.35 -31.28 -10.06
C GLN A 370 -55.12 -31.63 -10.91
N LEU A 371 -54.40 -30.58 -11.32
CA LEU A 371 -53.09 -30.65 -11.97
C LEU A 371 -52.11 -29.87 -11.12
N LEU A 372 -51.17 -30.56 -10.47
CA LEU A 372 -50.11 -29.98 -9.66
C LEU A 372 -48.81 -30.02 -10.48
N VAL A 373 -48.11 -28.89 -10.58
CA VAL A 373 -46.79 -28.81 -11.24
C VAL A 373 -45.71 -28.59 -10.20
N ARG A 374 -44.58 -29.29 -10.35
CA ARG A 374 -43.35 -29.15 -9.58
C ARG A 374 -42.18 -28.86 -10.51
N ASN A 375 -41.17 -28.20 -9.98
CA ASN A 375 -39.84 -28.19 -10.56
C ASN A 375 -38.92 -28.93 -9.59
N ASN A 376 -38.46 -30.13 -9.94
CA ASN A 376 -37.53 -30.91 -9.12
C ASN A 376 -36.06 -30.52 -9.40
N GLY A 377 -35.82 -29.74 -10.46
CA GLY A 377 -34.50 -29.45 -10.99
C GLY A 377 -33.84 -28.22 -10.34
N PRO A 378 -32.53 -28.01 -10.57
CA PRO A 378 -31.77 -26.93 -9.97
C PRO A 378 -31.95 -25.56 -10.66
N ALA A 379 -32.49 -25.48 -11.88
CA ALA A 379 -32.79 -24.21 -12.56
C ALA A 379 -34.10 -23.59 -12.09
N THR A 380 -34.24 -22.27 -12.20
CA THR A 380 -35.56 -21.61 -12.22
C THR A 380 -36.29 -21.91 -13.54
N ALA A 381 -37.49 -22.50 -13.48
CA ALA A 381 -38.29 -22.81 -14.67
C ALA A 381 -39.23 -21.63 -15.03
N THR A 382 -39.33 -21.28 -16.31
CA THR A 382 -40.11 -20.12 -16.76
C THR A 382 -40.97 -20.45 -17.99
N SER A 383 -41.94 -19.58 -18.30
CA SER A 383 -42.89 -19.76 -19.41
C SER A 383 -43.65 -21.10 -19.37
N ILE A 384 -43.99 -21.57 -18.17
CA ILE A 384 -44.54 -22.92 -17.93
C ILE A 384 -45.96 -23.04 -18.51
N VAL A 385 -46.21 -24.11 -19.28
CA VAL A 385 -47.49 -24.38 -19.93
C VAL A 385 -47.97 -25.79 -19.56
N VAL A 386 -49.19 -25.85 -19.01
CA VAL A 386 -49.92 -27.10 -18.76
C VAL A 386 -50.98 -27.29 -19.84
N THR A 387 -51.12 -28.51 -20.36
CA THR A 387 -52.18 -28.89 -21.30
C THR A 387 -52.88 -30.18 -20.86
N ASP A 388 -54.18 -30.26 -21.11
CA ASP A 388 -55.04 -31.39 -20.74
C ASP A 388 -56.11 -31.56 -21.82
N ALA A 389 -56.26 -32.76 -22.35
CA ALA A 389 -57.21 -33.07 -23.42
C ALA A 389 -58.35 -33.93 -22.84
N VAL A 390 -59.29 -33.26 -22.16
CA VAL A 390 -60.35 -33.93 -21.39
C VAL A 390 -61.10 -34.92 -22.28
N PRO A 391 -61.19 -36.22 -21.90
CA PRO A 391 -61.84 -37.26 -22.69
C PRO A 391 -63.25 -36.86 -23.12
N THR A 392 -63.61 -37.13 -24.39
CA THR A 392 -64.90 -36.73 -24.99
C THR A 392 -66.14 -37.41 -24.38
N ALA A 393 -65.93 -38.34 -23.44
CA ALA A 393 -66.97 -38.89 -22.57
C ALA A 393 -67.30 -37.99 -21.35
N LEU A 394 -66.63 -36.85 -21.22
CA LEU A 394 -66.87 -35.76 -20.27
C LEU A 394 -66.95 -34.43 -21.04
N SER A 395 -67.60 -33.42 -20.45
CA SER A 395 -67.55 -32.04 -20.97
C SER A 395 -66.69 -31.17 -20.07
N LEU A 396 -65.68 -30.49 -20.63
CA LEU A 396 -64.89 -29.49 -19.90
C LEU A 396 -65.72 -28.22 -19.66
N VAL A 397 -65.86 -27.82 -18.39
CA VAL A 397 -66.71 -26.69 -17.97
C VAL A 397 -65.90 -25.44 -17.67
N SER A 398 -64.86 -25.58 -16.84
CA SER A 398 -63.97 -24.48 -16.45
C SER A 398 -62.66 -25.03 -15.91
N ALA A 399 -61.63 -24.19 -15.91
CA ALA A 399 -60.35 -24.48 -15.28
C ALA A 399 -59.77 -23.19 -14.69
N ALA A 400 -59.23 -23.27 -13.48
CA ALA A 400 -58.61 -22.14 -12.79
C ALA A 400 -57.64 -22.62 -11.70
N GLY A 401 -56.58 -21.85 -11.47
CA GLY A 401 -55.68 -21.97 -10.32
C GLY A 401 -55.12 -20.59 -9.97
N THR A 402 -54.60 -20.43 -8.76
CA THR A 402 -53.79 -19.25 -8.42
C THR A 402 -52.51 -19.30 -9.24
N ASP A 403 -52.07 -18.16 -9.77
CA ASP A 403 -50.89 -18.01 -10.64
C ASP A 403 -50.99 -18.73 -12.01
N TRP A 404 -52.21 -19.01 -12.49
CA TRP A 404 -52.47 -19.62 -13.80
C TRP A 404 -53.49 -18.85 -14.65
N GLU A 405 -53.12 -18.50 -15.88
CA GLU A 405 -54.07 -18.06 -16.91
C GLU A 405 -54.50 -19.26 -17.78
N CYS A 406 -55.73 -19.72 -17.58
CA CYS A 406 -56.30 -20.88 -18.27
C CYS A 406 -57.21 -20.50 -19.44
N THR A 407 -57.01 -21.17 -20.57
CA THR A 407 -57.81 -21.04 -21.81
C THR A 407 -58.40 -22.39 -22.21
N ILE A 408 -59.65 -22.40 -22.66
CA ILE A 408 -60.41 -23.60 -23.02
C ILE A 408 -60.87 -23.49 -24.47
N SER A 409 -60.66 -24.56 -25.25
CA SER A 409 -61.14 -24.68 -26.63
C SER A 409 -61.77 -26.06 -26.83
N GLY A 410 -63.11 -26.11 -26.76
CA GLY A 410 -63.83 -27.38 -26.65
C GLY A 410 -63.43 -28.13 -25.38
N ASN A 411 -62.98 -29.38 -25.53
CA ASN A 411 -62.45 -30.19 -24.43
C ASN A 411 -60.94 -30.00 -24.16
N SER A 412 -60.23 -29.19 -24.94
CA SER A 412 -58.80 -28.94 -24.75
C SER A 412 -58.57 -27.76 -23.80
N LEU A 413 -57.76 -27.99 -22.77
CA LEU A 413 -57.27 -26.99 -21.83
C LEU A 413 -55.83 -26.60 -22.15
N ARG A 414 -55.52 -25.31 -22.04
CA ARG A 414 -54.15 -24.78 -21.97
C ARG A 414 -54.07 -23.72 -20.88
N CYS A 415 -53.29 -23.97 -19.83
CA CYS A 415 -52.97 -22.99 -18.80
C CYS A 415 -51.51 -22.55 -18.91
N VAL A 416 -51.24 -21.27 -18.68
CA VAL A 416 -49.88 -20.70 -18.60
C VAL A 416 -49.66 -20.17 -17.20
N ALA A 417 -48.50 -20.45 -16.61
CA ALA A 417 -48.13 -19.89 -15.31
C ALA A 417 -47.84 -18.38 -15.46
N THR A 418 -48.37 -17.56 -14.56
CA THR A 418 -48.09 -16.11 -14.52
C THR A 418 -46.87 -15.75 -13.68
N VAL A 419 -46.19 -16.76 -13.13
CA VAL A 419 -44.99 -16.65 -12.29
C VAL A 419 -43.96 -17.70 -12.70
N GLU A 420 -42.72 -17.49 -12.29
CA GLU A 420 -41.61 -18.43 -12.47
C GLU A 420 -41.62 -19.47 -11.33
N LEU A 421 -41.11 -20.68 -11.60
CA LEU A 421 -41.09 -21.78 -10.63
C LEU A 421 -39.64 -22.11 -10.23
N ALA A 422 -39.24 -21.59 -9.07
CA ALA A 422 -37.94 -21.85 -8.45
C ALA A 422 -37.67 -23.36 -8.23
N ALA A 423 -36.39 -23.70 -8.10
CA ALA A 423 -35.93 -25.06 -7.82
C ALA A 423 -36.62 -25.68 -6.59
N GLY A 424 -37.02 -26.95 -6.70
CA GLY A 424 -37.72 -27.72 -5.64
C GLY A 424 -39.17 -27.32 -5.33
N ALA A 425 -39.68 -26.23 -5.92
CA ALA A 425 -40.98 -25.66 -5.58
C ALA A 425 -42.16 -26.33 -6.32
N ALA A 426 -43.38 -25.91 -5.97
CA ALA A 426 -44.63 -26.33 -6.62
C ALA A 426 -45.55 -25.13 -6.82
N LEU A 427 -46.20 -25.04 -7.98
CA LEU A 427 -47.27 -24.06 -8.22
C LEU A 427 -48.58 -24.50 -7.54
N PRO A 428 -49.48 -23.58 -7.17
CA PRO A 428 -50.84 -23.92 -6.78
C PRO A 428 -51.52 -24.77 -7.86
N PRO A 429 -52.28 -25.82 -7.52
CA PRO A 429 -52.82 -26.74 -8.52
C PRO A 429 -53.95 -26.10 -9.33
N VAL A 430 -53.96 -26.35 -10.64
CA VAL A 430 -55.11 -26.02 -11.50
C VAL A 430 -56.26 -26.97 -11.18
N SER A 431 -57.40 -26.41 -10.79
CA SER A 431 -58.65 -27.13 -10.64
C SER A 431 -59.40 -27.15 -11.98
N VAL A 432 -59.70 -28.34 -12.49
CA VAL A 432 -60.33 -28.55 -13.80
C VAL A 432 -61.71 -29.19 -13.61
N VAL A 433 -62.78 -28.43 -13.81
CA VAL A 433 -64.16 -28.83 -13.57
C VAL A 433 -64.76 -29.45 -14.83
N VAL A 434 -65.41 -30.61 -14.67
CA VAL A 434 -66.03 -31.38 -15.76
C VAL A 434 -67.49 -31.74 -15.44
N ASP A 435 -68.37 -31.63 -16.42
CA ASP A 435 -69.73 -32.19 -16.36
C ASP A 435 -69.65 -33.65 -16.84
N VAL A 436 -70.08 -34.60 -15.99
CA VAL A 436 -70.15 -36.03 -16.31
C VAL A 436 -71.53 -36.33 -16.90
N PRO A 437 -71.66 -36.93 -18.10
CA PRO A 437 -72.97 -37.28 -18.67
C PRO A 437 -73.76 -38.25 -17.77
N SER A 438 -75.09 -38.13 -17.75
CA SER A 438 -75.98 -39.00 -16.95
C SER A 438 -76.01 -40.47 -17.41
N THR A 439 -75.53 -40.75 -18.61
CA THR A 439 -75.37 -42.09 -19.20
C THR A 439 -73.94 -42.66 -19.07
N ALA A 440 -73.00 -41.90 -18.51
CA ALA A 440 -71.59 -42.28 -18.48
C ALA A 440 -71.35 -43.43 -17.48
N THR A 441 -70.64 -44.46 -17.94
CA THR A 441 -70.38 -45.70 -17.19
C THR A 441 -68.98 -46.24 -17.50
N GLY A 442 -68.46 -47.15 -16.68
CA GLY A 442 -67.11 -47.70 -16.82
C GLY A 442 -66.04 -46.83 -16.17
N SER A 443 -64.86 -46.77 -16.79
CA SER A 443 -63.71 -46.00 -16.31
C SER A 443 -63.22 -45.00 -17.35
N ILE A 444 -62.86 -43.80 -16.92
CA ILE A 444 -62.26 -42.76 -17.77
C ILE A 444 -60.84 -42.48 -17.28
N THR A 445 -59.88 -42.59 -18.18
CA THR A 445 -58.51 -42.10 -18.01
C THR A 445 -58.41 -40.70 -18.59
N ASN A 446 -57.96 -39.71 -17.80
CA ASN A 446 -57.59 -38.38 -18.30
C ASN A 446 -56.10 -38.12 -18.04
N THR A 447 -55.44 -37.45 -18.96
CA THR A 447 -53.99 -37.24 -19.01
C THR A 447 -53.66 -35.76 -19.14
N GLY A 448 -52.78 -35.27 -18.27
CA GLY A 448 -52.23 -33.91 -18.29
C GLY A 448 -50.75 -33.93 -18.65
N PHE A 449 -50.28 -32.84 -19.22
CA PHE A 449 -48.89 -32.59 -19.62
C PHE A 449 -48.43 -31.24 -19.08
N VAL A 450 -47.14 -31.10 -18.80
CA VAL A 450 -46.46 -29.82 -18.55
C VAL A 450 -45.31 -29.63 -19.55
N SER A 451 -44.81 -28.40 -19.65
CA SER A 451 -43.66 -28.00 -20.47
C SER A 451 -43.15 -26.61 -20.04
N GLY A 452 -41.90 -26.30 -20.34
CA GLY A 452 -41.28 -24.98 -20.17
C GLY A 452 -40.45 -24.59 -21.41
N ILE A 453 -39.62 -23.55 -21.31
CA ILE A 453 -38.67 -23.17 -22.39
C ILE A 453 -37.23 -23.62 -22.15
N GLN A 454 -36.87 -23.91 -20.90
CA GLN A 454 -35.62 -24.54 -20.52
C GLN A 454 -35.57 -26.01 -20.99
N PRO A 455 -34.39 -26.58 -21.29
CA PRO A 455 -34.23 -28.03 -21.43
C PRO A 455 -34.63 -28.74 -20.15
N ASP A 456 -35.31 -29.89 -20.27
CA ASP A 456 -35.74 -30.72 -19.13
C ASP A 456 -34.82 -31.95 -19.00
N THR A 457 -34.46 -32.30 -17.76
CA THR A 457 -33.59 -33.44 -17.42
C THR A 457 -34.34 -34.78 -17.34
N ASP A 458 -35.62 -34.78 -16.97
CA ASP A 458 -36.47 -35.98 -16.90
C ASP A 458 -37.82 -35.74 -17.62
N PRO A 459 -37.82 -35.73 -18.96
CA PRO A 459 -39.05 -35.65 -19.75
C PRO A 459 -39.99 -36.86 -19.55
N SER A 460 -39.65 -37.87 -18.73
CA SER A 460 -40.56 -38.98 -18.42
C SER A 460 -41.65 -38.62 -17.41
N ASN A 461 -41.42 -37.60 -16.57
CA ASN A 461 -42.36 -37.16 -15.53
C ASN A 461 -43.24 -35.94 -15.93
N ASN A 462 -42.98 -35.38 -17.13
CA ASN A 462 -43.72 -34.25 -17.72
C ASN A 462 -45.17 -34.61 -18.15
N GLN A 463 -45.63 -35.85 -17.93
CA GLN A 463 -46.98 -36.35 -18.21
C GLN A 463 -47.50 -37.20 -17.04
N ASP A 464 -48.76 -37.02 -16.63
CA ASP A 464 -49.44 -37.92 -15.67
C ASP A 464 -50.91 -38.20 -16.05
N SER A 465 -51.40 -39.39 -15.70
CA SER A 465 -52.67 -39.97 -16.15
C SER A 465 -53.46 -40.62 -15.01
N VAL A 466 -54.60 -40.03 -14.64
CA VAL A 466 -55.49 -40.58 -13.62
C VAL A 466 -56.65 -41.35 -14.25
N THR A 467 -56.88 -42.58 -13.79
CA THR A 467 -58.03 -43.41 -14.22
C THR A 467 -59.08 -43.43 -13.11
N SER A 468 -60.27 -42.91 -13.42
CA SER A 468 -61.40 -42.80 -12.49
C SER A 468 -62.55 -43.73 -12.92
N THR A 469 -63.03 -44.58 -12.01
CA THR A 469 -64.29 -45.32 -12.19
C THR A 469 -65.47 -44.38 -12.01
N LEU A 470 -66.40 -44.37 -12.98
CA LEU A 470 -67.60 -43.53 -12.91
C LEU A 470 -68.63 -44.17 -11.98
N ALA A 471 -69.09 -43.39 -11.00
CA ALA A 471 -70.17 -43.80 -10.11
C ALA A 471 -71.52 -43.57 -10.79
N ALA A 472 -72.35 -44.61 -10.87
CA ALA A 472 -73.75 -44.42 -11.24
C ALA A 472 -74.49 -43.60 -10.17
N VAL A 473 -75.42 -42.74 -10.58
CA VAL A 473 -76.33 -42.07 -9.62
C VAL A 473 -77.14 -43.14 -8.90
N ALA A 474 -77.21 -43.05 -7.57
CA ALA A 474 -78.16 -43.82 -6.78
C ALA A 474 -79.59 -43.35 -7.11
N GLY A 475 -80.21 -43.96 -8.12
CA GLY A 475 -81.53 -43.58 -8.61
C GLY A 475 -82.61 -43.73 -7.53
N ILE A 476 -83.38 -42.68 -7.31
CA ILE A 476 -84.59 -42.73 -6.51
C ILE A 476 -85.62 -43.58 -7.29
N VAL A 477 -86.12 -44.66 -6.68
CA VAL A 477 -87.03 -45.59 -7.37
C VAL A 477 -88.44 -44.98 -7.47
N GLU A 478 -88.82 -44.57 -8.67
CA GLU A 478 -90.16 -44.10 -9.00
C GLU A 478 -91.05 -45.28 -9.44
N PHE A 479 -92.16 -45.52 -8.73
CA PHE A 479 -93.08 -46.61 -9.02
C PHE A 479 -94.27 -46.16 -9.89
N ALA A 480 -94.39 -46.71 -11.09
CA ALA A 480 -95.57 -46.54 -11.94
C ALA A 480 -96.68 -47.58 -11.60
N PRO A 481 -97.98 -47.22 -11.70
CA PRO A 481 -99.08 -48.09 -11.26
C PRO A 481 -99.54 -49.11 -12.31
N VAL A 482 -100.14 -50.21 -11.84
CA VAL A 482 -100.80 -51.25 -12.67
C VAL A 482 -102.20 -51.54 -12.10
N ILE A 483 -103.21 -51.72 -12.97
CA ILE A 483 -104.62 -51.90 -12.60
C ILE A 483 -105.22 -53.08 -13.37
N THR A 484 -105.74 -54.12 -12.68
CA THR A 484 -106.96 -54.89 -13.10
C THR A 484 -107.44 -55.93 -12.07
N THR A 485 -108.57 -55.61 -11.41
CA THR A 485 -109.80 -56.44 -11.25
C THR A 485 -109.84 -57.66 -10.30
N VAL A 486 -111.07 -58.06 -9.92
CA VAL A 486 -111.43 -58.74 -8.64
C VAL A 486 -112.22 -60.06 -8.86
N PRO A 487 -112.45 -60.92 -7.85
CA PRO A 487 -113.75 -60.87 -7.13
C PRO A 487 -113.78 -61.23 -5.62
N VAL A 488 -114.36 -60.31 -4.83
CA VAL A 488 -115.36 -60.46 -3.73
C VAL A 488 -115.41 -61.73 -2.84
N VAL A 489 -115.25 -61.56 -1.52
CA VAL A 489 -116.21 -61.88 -0.41
C VAL A 489 -116.01 -60.84 0.75
N VAL A 490 -117.01 -60.68 1.63
CA VAL A 490 -117.27 -59.59 2.63
C VAL A 490 -117.73 -60.23 3.98
N PRO A 491 -117.76 -59.62 5.20
CA PRO A 491 -117.57 -58.21 5.67
C PRO A 491 -116.21 -57.95 6.41
N VAL A 492 -115.93 -57.09 7.42
CA VAL A 492 -116.66 -56.40 8.55
C VAL A 492 -116.00 -55.04 8.92
N GLN A 493 -116.59 -54.28 9.88
CA GLN A 493 -116.25 -52.93 10.40
C GLN A 493 -116.54 -52.85 11.94
N PRO A 494 -116.28 -51.77 12.73
CA PRO A 494 -115.78 -50.39 12.46
C PRO A 494 -114.48 -50.11 13.27
N GLU A 495 -114.09 -48.95 13.89
CA GLU A 495 -114.59 -47.56 14.07
C GLU A 495 -113.38 -46.58 14.27
N VAL A 496 -113.47 -45.33 13.76
CA VAL A 496 -113.43 -44.01 14.48
C VAL A 496 -112.43 -43.79 15.66
N ARG A 497 -111.76 -42.63 15.89
CA ARG A 497 -112.01 -41.15 15.79
C ARG A 497 -110.68 -40.44 15.37
N GLY A 498 -110.53 -39.16 14.98
CA GLY A 498 -111.15 -37.87 15.38
C GLY A 498 -110.36 -37.21 16.54
N ALA A 499 -109.96 -35.92 16.57
CA ALA A 499 -110.06 -34.81 15.62
C ALA A 499 -109.14 -33.58 15.99
N THR A 500 -108.66 -32.84 14.97
CA THR A 500 -108.57 -31.35 14.75
C THR A 500 -108.19 -30.30 15.86
N ALA A 501 -107.60 -29.17 15.42
CA ALA A 501 -107.64 -27.76 15.96
C ALA A 501 -106.58 -27.28 17.00
N THR A 502 -106.22 -25.97 17.17
CA THR A 502 -105.86 -24.83 16.25
C THR A 502 -105.09 -23.70 17.00
N ARG A 503 -104.18 -22.95 16.32
CA ARG A 503 -103.78 -21.51 16.52
C ARG A 503 -102.95 -21.01 17.75
N GLN A 504 -101.89 -20.23 17.42
CA GLN A 504 -101.27 -19.07 18.15
C GLN A 504 -100.57 -19.35 19.52
N SER A 505 -99.53 -18.62 19.98
CA SER A 505 -98.78 -17.42 19.50
C SER A 505 -97.30 -17.37 19.99
N LEU A 506 -96.49 -16.43 19.47
CA LEU A 506 -95.15 -16.00 19.96
C LEU A 506 -95.22 -15.27 21.35
N PRO A 507 -94.10 -14.92 22.07
CA PRO A 507 -92.69 -14.77 21.62
C PRO A 507 -91.51 -15.23 22.55
N LEU A 508 -90.31 -15.25 21.95
CA LEU A 508 -88.91 -15.03 22.44
C LEU A 508 -88.53 -15.05 23.95
N THR A 509 -87.54 -15.89 24.30
CA THR A 509 -86.35 -15.74 25.20
C THR A 509 -85.74 -17.15 25.45
N GLY A 510 -84.48 -17.39 25.84
CA GLY A 510 -83.26 -16.57 26.02
C GLY A 510 -82.16 -17.37 26.79
N GLY A 511 -80.88 -17.25 26.41
CA GLY A 511 -79.72 -17.92 27.06
C GLY A 511 -79.57 -19.44 26.76
N ASP A 512 -78.42 -20.09 26.94
CA ASP A 512 -77.03 -19.63 27.19
C ASP A 512 -76.02 -20.70 26.72
N LEU A 513 -74.75 -20.32 26.51
CA LEU A 513 -73.63 -21.22 26.23
C LEU A 513 -72.46 -20.94 27.19
N ALA A 514 -71.84 -21.99 27.73
CA ALA A 514 -70.72 -21.87 28.66
C ALA A 514 -69.66 -22.98 28.44
N LEU A 515 -68.39 -22.58 28.33
CA LEU A 515 -67.22 -23.45 28.51
C LEU A 515 -65.99 -22.61 28.90
N GLY A 516 -65.18 -23.09 29.85
CA GLY A 516 -63.94 -22.44 30.32
C GLY A 516 -62.69 -23.30 30.01
N VAL A 517 -61.47 -22.71 29.87
CA VAL A 517 -60.55 -22.19 30.91
C VAL A 517 -59.52 -23.26 31.33
N LEU A 518 -58.19 -23.05 31.35
CA LEU A 518 -57.32 -21.89 31.03
C LEU A 518 -56.40 -22.27 29.81
N GLY A 519 -55.10 -21.97 29.62
CA GLY A 519 -54.04 -21.18 30.30
C GLY A 519 -52.61 -21.71 30.01
N ALA A 520 -51.51 -20.98 30.21
CA ALA A 520 -51.31 -19.53 30.42
C ALA A 520 -49.80 -19.13 30.33
N LEU A 521 -49.51 -17.85 30.00
CA LEU A 521 -48.22 -17.10 30.19
C LEU A 521 -46.99 -17.58 29.39
N LEU A 522 -45.99 -16.76 28.99
CA LEU A 522 -45.62 -15.32 29.12
C LEU A 522 -45.04 -14.84 27.73
N LEU A 523 -44.26 -13.77 27.45
CA LEU A 523 -43.55 -12.74 28.25
C LEU A 523 -43.60 -11.33 27.58
N ALA A 524 -42.47 -10.77 27.09
CA ALA A 524 -42.25 -9.40 26.59
C ALA A 524 -40.93 -9.35 25.75
N ALA A 525 -40.46 -8.27 25.11
CA ALA A 525 -40.81 -6.85 25.19
C ALA A 525 -40.42 -5.99 23.95
N GLY A 526 -41.15 -4.89 23.73
CA GLY A 526 -40.70 -3.66 23.02
C GLY A 526 -40.62 -3.68 21.49
N MET A 527 -40.11 -2.65 20.78
CA MET A 527 -39.94 -1.19 21.07
C MET A 527 -39.43 -0.47 19.78
N VAL A 528 -39.54 0.85 19.53
CA VAL A 528 -40.23 1.96 20.21
C VAL A 528 -40.87 2.96 19.20
N THR A 529 -40.33 4.16 18.95
CA THR A 529 -40.86 5.21 18.04
C THR A 529 -39.74 6.10 17.46
N TYR A 530 -39.94 6.69 16.27
CA TYR A 530 -40.20 8.14 16.10
C TYR A 530 -40.45 8.52 14.62
N PHE A 531 -41.44 9.38 14.35
CA PHE A 531 -41.64 10.01 13.02
C PHE A 531 -41.26 11.49 13.10
N ALA A 532 -40.25 11.93 12.35
CA ALA A 532 -39.79 13.32 12.35
C ALA A 532 -39.89 13.95 10.95
N ALA A 533 -40.71 14.99 10.81
CA ALA A 533 -40.84 15.72 9.55
C ALA A 533 -39.76 16.82 9.40
N ARG A 534 -39.11 16.90 8.24
CA ARG A 534 -38.37 18.11 7.83
C ARG A 534 -38.44 18.37 6.33
N ARG A 535 -38.69 19.63 5.98
CA ARG A 535 -38.74 20.14 4.59
C ARG A 535 -37.33 20.20 3.98
N ARG A 536 -37.22 20.06 2.66
CA ARG A 536 -36.27 20.82 1.83
C ARG A 536 -36.95 21.34 0.56
N ASN A 537 -36.57 22.55 0.15
CA ASN A 537 -37.12 23.23 -1.04
C ASN A 537 -36.41 22.76 -2.32
N ARG A 538 -37.09 22.91 -3.47
CA ARG A 538 -36.43 23.04 -4.78
C ARG A 538 -36.12 24.51 -5.06
N VAL A 539 -34.84 24.84 -5.20
CA VAL A 539 -34.25 26.04 -5.83
C VAL A 539 -32.92 25.53 -6.42
N ARG A 540 -32.61 25.52 -7.71
CA ARG A 540 -32.74 26.54 -8.79
C ARG A 540 -31.76 27.71 -8.65
N VAL A 541 -30.47 27.40 -8.80
CA VAL A 541 -29.66 27.94 -9.91
C VAL A 541 -29.19 26.73 -10.72
#